data_AF-A0A0C3ACL5-F1
#
_entry.id   AF-A0A0C3ACL5-F1
#
_cell.length_a   1.000
_cell.length_b   1.000
_cell.length_c   1.000
_cell.angle_alpha   90.00
_cell.angle_beta   90.00
_cell.angle_gamma   90.00
#
_symmetry.space_group_name_H-M   'P 1'
#
loop_
_entity.id
_entity.type
_entity.pdbx_description
1 polymer ?
#
loop_
_entity_poly.entity_id
_entity_poly.type
_entity_poly.pdbx_seq_one_letter_code
_entity_poly.pdbx_strand_id
1 'polypeptide(L)'
;MDDQDLLIPIATHLTLLNLPPGCYGISYDIFTRKLEDSLPGGWDSARSTMYSELGSALECAGFHRSQYSIYTCDGIRAMEAYWTMLMLMDIRPPGKLESTVKGLKLHYVSNQLFDVTDDIQLGGAYSPRLQGPMPAGLVPPNVQAAVLLVPLQRLPVYTRRSDEAMDVNNWRV
;
A
#
# COMPACT_ATOMS: atom_id res chain seq x y z
N MET A 1 31.97 -5.40 9.65
CA MET A 1 30.90 -5.10 8.69
C MET A 1 31.49 -3.96 7.90
N ASP A 2 31.89 -4.21 6.66
CA ASP A 2 32.56 -3.16 5.86
C ASP A 2 31.54 -2.04 5.66
N ASP A 3 31.85 -0.86 6.20
CA ASP A 3 31.16 0.39 5.92
C ASP A 3 31.37 0.68 4.43
N GLN A 4 30.51 0.13 3.57
CA GLN A 4 30.29 0.74 2.26
C GLN A 4 29.65 2.09 2.54
N ASP A 5 30.49 3.12 2.61
CA ASP A 5 30.04 4.50 2.67
C ASP A 5 29.06 4.71 1.51
N LEU A 6 27.77 4.78 1.83
CA LEU A 6 26.71 5.08 0.87
C LEU A 6 26.99 6.48 0.32
N LEU A 7 27.63 6.53 -0.85
CA LEU A 7 28.00 7.78 -1.50
C LEU A 7 26.75 8.40 -2.14
N ILE A 8 26.19 9.42 -1.47
CA ILE A 8 25.15 10.25 -2.05
C ILE A 8 25.80 11.18 -3.08
N PRO A 9 25.38 11.16 -4.36
CA PRO A 9 25.92 12.06 -5.36
C PRO A 9 25.84 13.53 -4.93
N ILE A 10 26.90 14.32 -5.17
CA ILE A 10 27.00 15.70 -4.68
C ILE A 10 25.79 16.55 -5.06
N ALA A 11 25.28 16.41 -6.29
CA ALA A 11 24.10 17.14 -6.75
C ALA A 11 22.85 16.79 -5.92
N THR A 12 22.65 15.51 -5.59
CA THR A 12 21.57 15.05 -4.71
C THR A 12 21.76 15.59 -3.31
N HIS A 13 22.98 15.51 -2.77
CA HIS A 13 23.31 16.01 -1.44
C HIS A 13 22.99 17.51 -1.29
N LEU A 14 23.45 18.34 -2.23
CA LEU A 14 23.18 19.79 -2.23
C LEU A 14 21.68 20.08 -2.35
N THR A 15 20.94 19.28 -3.12
CA THR A 15 19.49 19.41 -3.24
C THR A 15 18.80 19.12 -1.90
N LEU A 16 19.15 18.01 -1.25
CA LEU A 16 18.58 17.60 0.03
C LEU A 16 18.87 18.60 1.17
N LEU A 17 20.06 19.22 1.16
CA LEU A 17 20.41 20.26 2.14
C LEU A 17 19.58 21.54 2.01
N ASN A 18 19.12 21.86 0.80
CA ASN A 18 18.34 23.06 0.52
C ASN A 18 16.84 22.88 0.74
N LEU A 19 16.38 21.65 0.97
CA LEU A 19 14.97 21.39 1.26
C LEU A 19 14.64 21.69 2.73
N PRO A 20 13.45 22.26 3.02
CA PRO A 20 13.08 22.64 4.37
C PRO A 20 12.84 21.39 5.25
N PRO A 21 13.10 21.47 6.56
CA PRO A 21 12.56 20.49 7.50
C PRO A 21 11.02 20.44 7.42
N GLY A 22 10.43 19.28 7.67
CA GLY A 22 8.99 19.14 7.67
C GLY A 22 8.55 17.69 7.65
N CYS A 23 7.36 17.43 7.10
CA CYS A 23 6.89 16.06 6.92
C CYS A 23 7.46 15.48 5.62
N TYR A 24 8.20 14.38 5.73
CA TYR A 24 8.68 13.63 4.57
C TYR A 24 8.06 12.24 4.54
N GLY A 25 7.68 11.82 3.34
CA GLY A 25 7.11 10.51 3.06
C GLY A 25 8.05 9.62 2.25
N ILE A 26 8.23 8.37 2.66
CA ILE A 26 8.86 7.32 1.85
C ILE A 26 7.75 6.41 1.31
N SER A 27 7.73 6.24 0.00
CA SER A 27 6.84 5.28 -0.66
C SER A 27 7.63 4.22 -1.41
N TYR A 28 7.19 2.98 -1.35
CA TYR A 28 7.80 1.89 -2.11
C TYR A 28 6.78 1.06 -2.89
N ASP A 29 7.24 0.45 -3.99
CA ASP A 29 6.51 -0.51 -4.82
C ASP A 29 7.47 -1.66 -5.16
N ILE A 30 7.00 -2.90 -5.02
CA ILE A 30 7.80 -4.11 -5.17
C ILE A 30 7.18 -5.00 -6.26
N PHE A 31 8.02 -5.56 -7.14
CA PHE A 31 7.59 -6.53 -8.13
C PHE A 31 7.10 -7.81 -7.43
N THR A 32 5.78 -7.93 -7.28
CA THR A 32 5.15 -9.10 -6.64
C THR A 32 5.55 -10.41 -7.31
N ARG A 33 5.61 -10.43 -8.65
CA ARG A 33 6.05 -11.63 -9.39
C ARG A 33 7.47 -12.07 -9.05
N LYS A 34 8.40 -11.12 -8.85
CA LYS A 34 9.79 -11.46 -8.48
C LYS A 34 9.90 -12.09 -7.09
N LEU A 35 8.89 -11.90 -6.24
CA LEU A 35 8.80 -12.49 -4.91
C LEU A 35 8.08 -13.86 -4.91
N GLU A 36 7.19 -14.07 -5.87
CA GLU A 36 6.36 -15.28 -6.02
C GLU A 36 6.97 -16.33 -6.97
N ASP A 37 7.86 -15.92 -7.86
CA ASP A 37 8.64 -16.86 -8.68
C ASP A 37 9.48 -17.78 -7.78
N SER A 38 9.79 -19.00 -8.24
CA SER A 38 10.55 -19.99 -7.48
C SER A 38 12.00 -19.54 -7.26
N LEU A 39 12.22 -18.74 -6.21
CA LEU A 39 13.53 -18.30 -5.78
C LEU A 39 14.27 -19.40 -4.99
N PRO A 40 15.62 -19.35 -4.96
CA PRO A 40 16.38 -20.24 -4.09
C PRO A 40 15.92 -20.12 -2.63
N GLY A 41 15.88 -21.25 -1.92
CA GLY A 41 15.53 -21.27 -0.49
C GLY A 41 16.42 -20.34 0.33
N GLY A 42 15.86 -19.72 1.37
CA GLY A 42 16.57 -18.78 2.25
C GLY A 42 16.48 -17.31 1.84
N TRP A 43 15.79 -16.99 0.73
CA TRP A 43 15.53 -15.60 0.33
C TRP A 43 14.39 -14.92 1.09
N ASP A 44 13.65 -15.68 1.91
CA ASP A 44 12.45 -15.23 2.64
C ASP A 44 11.58 -14.27 1.81
N SER A 45 11.34 -14.68 0.56
CA SER A 45 10.75 -13.83 -0.46
C SER A 45 9.24 -13.75 -0.35
N ALA A 46 8.64 -14.36 0.67
CA ALA A 46 7.21 -14.25 0.89
C ALA A 46 6.84 -12.76 0.95
N ARG A 47 5.83 -12.40 0.15
CA ARG A 47 5.40 -11.00 0.01
C ARG A 47 5.13 -10.36 1.36
N SER A 48 4.40 -11.06 2.24
CA SER A 48 4.13 -10.60 3.60
C SER A 48 5.38 -10.28 4.40
N THR A 49 6.42 -11.12 4.29
CA THR A 49 7.68 -10.91 5.00
C THR A 49 8.40 -9.67 4.50
N MET A 50 8.50 -9.49 3.18
CA MET A 50 9.11 -8.29 2.58
C MET A 50 8.45 -7.00 3.05
N TYR A 51 7.11 -6.93 3.00
CA TYR A 51 6.37 -5.75 3.46
C TYR A 51 6.52 -5.53 4.96
N SER A 52 6.55 -6.62 5.76
CA SER A 52 6.74 -6.53 7.21
C SER A 52 8.12 -5.99 7.57
N GLU A 53 9.19 -6.49 6.94
CA GLU A 53 10.56 -6.04 7.21
C GLU A 53 10.76 -4.58 6.84
N LEU A 54 10.29 -4.16 5.66
CA LEU A 54 10.33 -2.76 5.23
C LEU A 54 9.54 -1.85 6.19
N GLY A 55 8.34 -2.29 6.60
CA GLY A 55 7.52 -1.57 7.55
C GLY A 55 8.23 -1.41 8.90
N SER A 56 8.76 -2.51 9.45
CA SER A 56 9.50 -2.48 10.71
C SER A 56 10.76 -1.61 10.63
N ALA A 57 11.51 -1.64 9.53
CA ALA A 57 12.68 -0.79 9.35
C ALA A 57 12.32 0.70 9.37
N LEU A 58 11.23 1.08 8.70
CA LEU A 58 10.74 2.46 8.67
C LEU A 58 10.18 2.90 10.03
N GLU A 59 9.42 2.04 10.70
CA GLU A 59 8.88 2.30 12.04
C GLU A 59 10.00 2.48 13.07
N CYS A 60 11.05 1.65 13.00
CA CYS A 60 12.25 1.80 13.83
C CYS A 60 12.99 3.11 13.57
N ALA A 61 12.90 3.66 12.35
CA ALA A 61 13.47 4.96 11.99
C ALA A 61 12.55 6.15 12.31
N GLY A 62 11.43 5.92 13.02
CA GLY A 62 10.50 6.98 13.43
C GLY A 62 9.48 7.39 12.37
N PHE A 63 9.35 6.63 11.28
CA PHE A 63 8.27 6.83 10.32
C PHE A 63 7.00 6.09 10.74
N HIS A 64 5.85 6.69 10.47
CA HIS A 64 4.55 6.08 10.73
C HIS A 64 3.87 5.72 9.41
N ARG A 65 3.23 4.55 9.37
CA ARG A 65 2.50 4.11 8.18
C ARG A 65 1.25 4.96 7.99
N SER A 66 1.18 5.72 6.90
CA SER A 66 -0.01 6.53 6.55
C SER A 66 -0.99 5.72 5.69
N GLN A 67 -0.51 5.06 4.63
CA GLN A 67 -1.32 4.19 3.79
C GLN A 67 -0.47 3.11 3.13
N TYR A 68 -0.77 1.83 3.40
CA TYR A 68 -0.08 0.66 2.82
C TYR A 68 1.45 0.80 2.73
N SER A 69 1.98 1.16 1.56
CA SER A 69 3.41 1.30 1.29
C SER A 69 3.95 2.73 1.40
N ILE A 70 3.19 3.63 2.04
CA ILE A 70 3.54 5.03 2.31
C ILE A 70 3.75 5.21 3.81
N TYR A 71 4.92 5.76 4.15
CA TYR A 71 5.37 6.01 5.51
C TYR A 71 5.78 7.47 5.63
N THR A 72 5.39 8.17 6.68
CA THR A 72 5.66 9.59 6.88
C THR A 72 6.32 9.86 8.22
N CYS A 73 7.21 10.85 8.28
CA CYS A 73 7.85 11.31 9.51
C CYS A 73 7.81 12.84 9.57
N ASP A 74 7.28 13.37 10.66
CA ASP A 74 7.14 14.81 10.89
C ASP A 74 8.41 15.41 11.50
N GLY A 75 8.76 16.63 11.08
CA GLY A 75 9.89 17.38 11.63
C GLY A 75 11.28 16.86 11.21
N ILE A 76 11.36 15.91 10.28
CA ILE A 76 12.61 15.34 9.79
C ILE A 76 13.25 16.23 8.71
N ARG A 77 14.58 16.19 8.58
CA ARG A 77 15.29 16.83 7.46
C ARG A 77 15.24 15.93 6.23
N ALA A 78 15.18 16.53 5.03
CA ALA A 78 15.17 15.76 3.78
C ALA A 78 16.37 14.79 3.67
N MET A 79 17.55 15.24 4.11
CA MET A 79 18.77 14.43 4.10
C MET A 79 18.65 13.19 5.00
N GLU A 80 18.07 13.34 6.19
CA GLU A 80 17.86 12.23 7.13
C GLU A 80 16.84 11.24 6.56
N ALA A 81 15.72 11.73 6.04
CA ALA A 81 14.71 10.88 5.40
C ALA A 81 15.26 10.15 4.17
N TYR A 82 16.10 10.82 3.36
CA TYR A 82 16.77 10.19 2.22
C TYR A 82 17.77 9.12 2.66
N TRP A 83 18.52 9.37 3.74
CA TRP A 83 19.42 8.37 4.31
C TRP A 83 18.66 7.13 4.80
N THR A 84 17.57 7.32 5.56
CA THR A 84 16.68 6.23 5.97
C THR A 84 16.17 5.43 4.78
N MET A 85 15.81 6.10 3.68
CA MET A 85 15.38 5.43 2.46
C MET A 85 16.47 4.53 1.86
N LEU A 86 17.75 4.94 1.90
CA LEU A 86 18.86 4.10 1.44
C LEU A 86 19.15 2.94 2.39
N MET A 87 19.02 3.14 3.70
CA MET A 87 19.21 2.07 4.70
C MET A 87 18.23 0.91 4.54
N LEU A 88 17.13 1.07 3.80
CA LEU A 88 16.24 -0.05 3.45
C LEU A 88 16.93 -1.15 2.63
N MET A 89 18.09 -0.87 2.01
CA MET A 89 18.89 -1.89 1.33
C MET A 89 19.46 -2.95 2.31
N ASP A 90 19.49 -2.65 3.62
CA ASP A 90 20.00 -3.57 4.64
C ASP A 90 19.00 -4.67 5.04
N ILE A 91 17.80 -4.70 4.47
CA ILE A 91 16.87 -5.81 4.67
C ILE A 91 17.48 -7.13 4.19
N ARG A 92 17.11 -8.24 4.82
CA ARG A 92 17.75 -9.53 4.57
C ARG A 92 16.95 -10.41 3.61
N PRO A 93 17.60 -11.17 2.71
CA PRO A 93 19.04 -11.16 2.44
C PRO A 93 19.49 -9.90 1.68
N PRO A 94 20.79 -9.55 1.75
CA PRO A 94 21.36 -8.48 0.93
C PRO A 94 21.03 -8.64 -0.56
N GLY A 95 20.75 -7.54 -1.25
CA GLY A 95 20.32 -7.57 -2.65
C GLY A 95 18.82 -7.84 -2.85
N LYS A 96 18.06 -8.17 -1.78
CA LYS A 96 16.63 -8.44 -1.90
C LYS A 96 15.86 -7.21 -2.33
N LEU A 97 16.07 -6.06 -1.70
CA LEU A 97 15.35 -4.85 -2.09
C LEU A 97 15.72 -4.43 -3.51
N GLU A 98 17.00 -4.39 -3.81
CA GLU A 98 17.58 -3.90 -5.06
C GLU A 98 17.11 -4.75 -6.26
N SER A 99 16.97 -6.06 -6.06
CA SER A 99 16.49 -6.96 -7.12
C SER A 99 14.97 -6.93 -7.32
N THR A 100 14.20 -6.51 -6.32
CA THR A 100 12.73 -6.61 -6.30
C THR A 100 12.01 -5.27 -6.38
N VAL A 101 12.68 -4.16 -6.06
CA VAL A 101 12.09 -2.82 -6.05
C VAL A 101 11.68 -2.39 -7.46
N LYS A 102 10.46 -1.90 -7.58
CA LYS A 102 9.90 -1.28 -8.78
C LYS A 102 9.93 0.24 -8.68
N GLY A 103 9.77 0.77 -7.47
CA GLY A 103 9.94 2.17 -7.17
C GLY A 103 10.20 2.40 -5.69
N LEU A 104 11.08 3.36 -5.39
CA LEU A 104 11.35 3.85 -4.05
C LEU A 104 11.51 5.36 -4.16
N LYS A 105 10.70 6.12 -3.42
CA LYS A 105 10.59 7.58 -3.59
C LYS A 105 10.50 8.28 -2.25
N LEU A 106 11.13 9.44 -2.18
CA LEU A 106 10.99 10.41 -1.11
C LEU A 106 10.09 11.55 -1.56
N HIS A 107 9.15 11.96 -0.72
CA HIS A 107 8.18 13.02 -0.98
C HIS A 107 8.22 14.03 0.17
N TYR A 108 8.06 15.32 -0.14
CA TYR A 108 7.73 16.32 0.86
C TYR A 108 6.21 16.44 0.97
N VAL A 109 5.66 16.23 2.15
CA VAL A 109 4.22 16.24 2.40
C VAL A 109 3.87 17.55 3.08
N SER A 110 3.34 18.51 2.32
CA SER A 110 2.96 19.81 2.89
C SER A 110 1.63 19.76 3.65
N ASN A 111 0.64 19.01 3.14
CA ASN A 111 -0.70 18.92 3.72
C ASN A 111 -1.38 17.61 3.30
N GLN A 112 -2.05 16.91 4.23
CA GLN A 112 -2.91 15.74 3.96
C GLN A 112 -4.38 16.09 4.26
N LEU A 113 -4.93 17.07 3.53
CA LEU A 113 -6.24 17.65 3.86
C LEU A 113 -7.44 16.89 3.27
N PHE A 114 -7.21 16.11 2.21
CA PHE A 114 -8.28 15.47 1.47
C PHE A 114 -8.16 13.96 1.58
N ASP A 115 -8.97 13.37 2.47
CA ASP A 115 -9.24 11.95 2.51
C ASP A 115 -10.72 11.73 2.21
N VAL A 116 -11.00 11.08 1.08
CA VAL A 116 -12.38 10.81 0.61
C VAL A 116 -12.76 9.35 0.80
N THR A 117 -11.97 8.58 1.55
CA THR A 117 -12.16 7.12 1.70
C THR A 117 -13.57 6.80 2.18
N ASP A 118 -14.04 7.47 3.22
CA ASP A 118 -15.38 7.24 3.77
C ASP A 118 -16.48 7.79 2.85
N ASP A 119 -16.20 8.86 2.11
CA ASP A 119 -17.17 9.45 1.18
C ASP A 119 -17.44 8.56 -0.04
N ILE A 120 -16.43 7.82 -0.51
CA ILE A 120 -16.56 6.94 -1.68
C ILE A 120 -17.02 5.52 -1.32
N GLN A 121 -16.80 5.07 -0.08
CA GLN A 121 -17.28 3.77 0.39
C GLN A 121 -18.79 3.65 0.24
N LEU A 122 -19.29 2.42 0.07
CA LEU A 122 -20.72 2.19 -0.04
C LEU A 122 -21.45 2.68 1.23
N GLY A 123 -22.44 3.56 1.05
CA GLY A 123 -23.11 4.28 2.13
C GLY A 123 -22.55 5.69 2.40
N GLY A 124 -21.44 6.06 1.75
CA GLY A 124 -20.83 7.38 1.81
C GLY A 124 -21.49 8.42 0.90
N ALA A 125 -21.00 9.66 0.96
CA ALA A 125 -21.57 10.80 0.24
C ALA A 125 -21.66 10.61 -1.29
N TYR A 126 -20.66 9.96 -1.90
CA TYR A 126 -20.60 9.74 -3.35
C TYR A 126 -21.15 8.36 -3.77
N SER A 127 -21.37 7.45 -2.83
CA SER A 127 -21.88 6.09 -3.07
C SER A 127 -23.03 5.73 -2.11
N PRO A 128 -24.12 6.50 -2.00
CA PRO A 128 -25.08 6.38 -0.90
C PRO A 128 -25.96 5.12 -0.94
N ARG A 129 -26.01 4.42 -2.07
CA ARG A 129 -26.91 3.28 -2.30
C ARG A 129 -26.30 2.27 -3.27
N LEU A 130 -26.85 1.05 -3.26
CA LEU A 130 -26.52 0.01 -4.22
C LEU A 130 -26.83 0.46 -5.66
N GLN A 131 -25.93 0.14 -6.60
CA GLN A 131 -26.11 0.38 -8.04
C GLN A 131 -26.49 -0.91 -8.79
N GLY A 132 -27.10 -1.86 -8.09
CA GLY A 132 -27.45 -3.18 -8.58
C GLY A 132 -27.16 -4.27 -7.55
N PRO A 133 -27.33 -5.55 -7.93
CA PRO A 133 -27.05 -6.67 -7.04
C PRO A 133 -25.59 -6.64 -6.57
N MET A 134 -25.40 -6.66 -5.26
CA MET A 134 -24.08 -6.67 -4.62
C MET A 134 -23.92 -7.88 -3.71
N PRO A 135 -22.72 -8.46 -3.58
CA PRO A 135 -22.49 -9.54 -2.64
C PRO A 135 -22.90 -9.11 -1.22
N ALA A 136 -23.78 -9.90 -0.59
CA ALA A 136 -24.42 -9.56 0.67
C ALA A 136 -23.40 -9.26 1.79
N GLY A 137 -22.29 -9.99 1.82
CA GLY A 137 -21.21 -9.78 2.79
C GLY A 137 -20.39 -8.50 2.60
N LEU A 138 -20.57 -7.79 1.48
CA LEU A 138 -19.90 -6.52 1.18
C LEU A 138 -20.83 -5.31 1.36
N VAL A 139 -22.11 -5.51 1.68
CA VAL A 139 -23.06 -4.42 1.92
C VAL A 139 -23.01 -3.98 3.39
N PRO A 140 -22.64 -2.72 3.68
CA PRO A 140 -22.59 -2.22 5.05
C PRO A 140 -23.97 -2.15 5.71
N PRO A 141 -24.08 -2.32 7.04
CA PRO A 141 -25.38 -2.32 7.73
C PRO A 141 -26.17 -1.01 7.64
N ASN A 142 -25.48 0.11 7.42
CA ASN A 142 -26.08 1.44 7.28
C ASN A 142 -26.68 1.69 5.88
N VAL A 143 -26.53 0.76 4.94
CA VAL A 143 -27.10 0.88 3.59
C VAL A 143 -28.39 0.09 3.50
N GLN A 144 -29.46 0.79 3.11
CA GLN A 144 -30.74 0.13 2.84
C GLN A 144 -30.57 -0.84 1.68
N ALA A 145 -30.85 -2.12 1.94
CA ALA A 145 -30.81 -3.16 0.94
C ALA A 145 -31.83 -4.25 1.26
N ALA A 146 -32.41 -4.84 0.23
CA ALA A 146 -33.35 -5.94 0.30
C ALA A 146 -32.68 -7.27 -0.07
N VAL A 147 -33.22 -8.35 0.47
CA VAL A 147 -32.89 -9.70 0.00
C VAL A 147 -33.48 -9.89 -1.39
N LEU A 148 -32.69 -10.47 -2.29
CA LEU A 148 -33.19 -10.83 -3.60
C LEU A 148 -34.18 -12.00 -3.44
N LEU A 149 -35.44 -11.82 -3.86
CA LEU A 149 -36.48 -12.85 -3.68
C LEU A 149 -36.56 -13.86 -4.83
N VAL A 150 -35.89 -13.57 -5.94
CA VAL A 150 -35.90 -14.38 -7.16
C VAL A 150 -34.46 -14.51 -7.65
N PRO A 151 -34.04 -15.69 -8.16
CA PRO A 151 -32.72 -15.83 -8.74
C PRO A 151 -32.45 -14.78 -9.83
N LEU A 152 -31.22 -14.28 -9.88
CA LEU A 152 -30.81 -13.37 -10.94
C LEU A 152 -30.97 -14.05 -12.30
N GLN A 153 -31.83 -13.49 -13.16
CA GLN A 153 -31.98 -13.97 -14.54
C GLN A 153 -30.68 -13.85 -15.34
N ARG A 154 -29.85 -12.86 -14.97
CA ARG A 154 -28.48 -12.67 -15.45
C ARG A 154 -27.60 -12.23 -14.30
N LEU A 155 -26.43 -12.85 -14.18
CA LEU A 155 -25.42 -12.43 -13.21
C LEU A 155 -24.97 -10.99 -13.48
N PRO A 156 -24.53 -10.24 -12.44
CA PRO A 156 -23.99 -8.90 -12.64
C PRO A 156 -22.78 -8.93 -13.57
N VAL A 157 -22.52 -7.79 -14.21
CA VAL A 157 -21.40 -7.66 -15.15
C VAL A 157 -20.09 -7.99 -14.44
N TYR A 158 -19.20 -8.73 -15.11
CA TYR A 158 -17.93 -9.24 -14.59
C TYR A 158 -18.03 -10.29 -13.47
N THR A 159 -19.23 -10.75 -13.10
CA THR A 159 -19.41 -11.93 -12.23
C THR A 159 -19.29 -13.21 -13.05
N ARG A 160 -18.37 -14.10 -12.68
CA ARG A 160 -18.28 -15.45 -13.26
C ARG A 160 -19.32 -16.36 -12.60
N ARG A 161 -19.86 -17.29 -13.37
CA ARG A 161 -20.80 -18.29 -12.84
C ARG A 161 -20.09 -19.22 -11.87
N SER A 162 -20.65 -19.35 -10.67
CA SER A 162 -20.27 -20.31 -9.63
C SER A 162 -21.51 -20.64 -8.78
N ASP A 163 -21.42 -21.66 -7.93
CA ASP A 163 -22.53 -22.02 -7.03
C ASP A 163 -22.88 -20.86 -6.08
N GLU A 164 -21.87 -20.16 -5.57
CA GLU A 164 -22.05 -18.97 -4.72
C GLU A 164 -22.70 -17.80 -5.48
N ALA A 165 -22.33 -17.60 -6.74
CA ALA A 165 -22.92 -16.55 -7.57
C ALA A 165 -24.39 -16.84 -7.93
N MET A 166 -24.77 -18.12 -8.00
CA MET A 166 -26.14 -18.55 -8.27
C MET A 166 -27.02 -18.61 -7.01
N ASP A 167 -26.42 -18.63 -5.82
CA ASP A 167 -27.16 -18.56 -4.55
C ASP A 167 -27.72 -17.16 -4.31
N VAL A 168 -29.05 -17.08 -4.30
CA VAL A 168 -29.82 -15.86 -4.10
C VAL A 168 -29.50 -15.16 -2.76
N ASN A 169 -29.14 -15.93 -1.73
CA ASN A 169 -28.87 -15.41 -0.38
C ASN A 169 -27.58 -14.57 -0.33
N ASN A 170 -26.68 -14.80 -1.29
CA ASN A 170 -25.42 -14.09 -1.41
C ASN A 170 -25.57 -12.71 -2.06
N TRP A 171 -26.79 -12.27 -2.39
CA TRP A 171 -27.04 -10.99 -3.04
C TRP A 171 -27.94 -10.07 -2.22
N ARG A 172 -27.71 -8.77 -2.38
CA ARG A 172 -28.54 -7.68 -1.87
C ARG A 172 -28.79 -6.65 -2.97
N VAL A 173 -29.96 -6.01 -2.96
CA VAL A 173 -30.40 -4.99 -3.95
C VAL A 173 -31.01 -3.76 -3.30
#